data_AF-A0A672FUV7-F1
#
_entry.id   AF-A0A672FUV7-F1
#
_cell.length_a   1.000
_cell.length_b   1.000
_cell.length_c   1.000
_cell.angle_alpha   90.00
_cell.angle_beta   90.00
_cell.angle_gamma   90.00
#
_symmetry.space_group_name_H-M   'P 1'
#
loop_
_entity.id
_entity.type
_entity.pdbx_description
1 polymer ?
#
loop_
_entity_poly.entity_id
_entity_poly.type
_entity_poly.pdbx_seq_one_letter_code
_entity_poly.pdbx_strand_id
1 'polypeptide(L)'
;MAAISAGHGLCTSCLASDLVVLVALAPFPQPPQRGRGIRWELKKVAFSASLLASGDRLIGPFNTHTTIVYKYVATNIGNAYNPNTGFFTAPVRGVYHFEIHIGTFGHASYPTGATIVKNEQPVFSAYELQPSGYGSSGTGVTLLLEVGDVVFVRFGPNSRIYDNQNRHNTFSGHLIFTM
;
A
#
# COMPACT_ATOMS: atom_id res chain seq x y z
N MET A 1 -21.55 44.39 -70.39
CA MET A 1 -22.40 43.50 -69.58
C MET A 1 -21.72 42.14 -69.59
N ALA A 2 -21.03 41.76 -68.51
CA ALA A 2 -21.52 40.85 -67.44
C ALA A 2 -21.67 39.41 -67.97
N ALA A 3 -21.18 38.31 -67.38
CA ALA A 3 -20.47 37.99 -66.12
C ALA A 3 -19.77 36.63 -66.35
N ILE A 4 -18.46 36.47 -66.10
CA ILE A 4 -17.77 35.84 -64.95
C ILE A 4 -18.49 34.68 -64.20
N SER A 5 -17.74 33.56 -64.07
CA SER A 5 -17.81 32.39 -63.15
C SER A 5 -18.77 31.26 -63.54
N ALA A 6 -18.32 30.09 -64.04
CA ALA A 6 -17.40 29.07 -63.51
C ALA A 6 -17.95 28.30 -62.30
N GLY A 7 -18.36 27.05 -62.55
CA GLY A 7 -18.47 25.96 -61.57
C GLY A 7 -17.52 24.84 -61.99
N HIS A 8 -16.31 24.85 -61.44
CA HIS A 8 -15.36 23.75 -61.55
C HIS A 8 -15.70 22.70 -60.49
N GLY A 9 -16.07 21.50 -60.93
CA GLY A 9 -15.86 20.27 -60.16
C GLY A 9 -14.53 19.68 -60.62
N LEU A 10 -13.49 19.80 -59.81
CA LEU A 10 -12.20 19.16 -60.08
C LEU A 10 -11.57 18.63 -58.80
N CYS A 11 -11.19 17.37 -58.93
CA CYS A 11 -9.93 16.79 -58.49
C CYS A 11 -9.63 16.81 -56.99
N THR A 12 -9.93 15.67 -56.37
CA THR A 12 -9.30 15.19 -55.14
C THR A 12 -7.80 14.99 -55.36
N SER A 13 -6.99 15.95 -54.92
CA SER A 13 -5.59 15.72 -54.54
C SER A 13 -5.05 16.87 -53.69
N CYS A 14 -4.58 16.48 -52.49
CA CYS A 14 -3.58 17.09 -51.61
C CYS A 14 -3.27 18.59 -51.76
N LEU A 15 -3.50 19.38 -50.70
CA LEU A 15 -2.61 20.45 -50.24
C LEU A 15 -2.91 20.79 -48.76
N ALA A 16 -1.87 21.30 -48.10
CA ALA A 16 -1.65 21.37 -46.66
C ALA A 16 -2.51 22.36 -45.87
N SER A 17 -2.71 22.07 -44.57
CA SER A 17 -2.99 23.00 -43.45
C SER A 17 -2.85 22.18 -42.15
N ASP A 18 -1.67 22.17 -41.52
CA ASP A 18 -1.18 23.10 -40.50
C ASP A 18 -1.54 22.71 -39.04
N LEU A 19 -0.45 22.54 -38.27
CA LEU A 19 -0.26 22.79 -36.83
C LEU A 19 -0.89 21.86 -35.75
N VAL A 20 0.04 21.13 -35.09
CA VAL A 20 0.20 21.02 -33.62
C VAL A 20 -0.88 20.20 -32.89
N VAL A 21 -0.59 19.01 -32.35
CA VAL A 21 0.30 18.76 -31.20
C VAL A 21 1.07 17.46 -31.40
N LEU A 22 2.34 17.53 -31.80
CA LEU A 22 3.28 16.45 -31.52
C LEU A 22 3.78 16.66 -30.10
N VAL A 23 3.14 16.03 -29.10
CA VAL A 23 3.83 15.82 -27.83
C VAL A 23 4.96 14.86 -28.18
N ALA A 24 6.14 15.42 -28.38
CA ALA A 24 7.35 14.64 -28.38
C ALA A 24 7.35 13.83 -27.09
N LEU A 25 7.17 12.50 -27.21
CA LEU A 25 7.59 11.57 -26.19
C LEU A 25 9.11 11.74 -26.10
N ALA A 26 9.55 12.76 -25.35
CA ALA A 26 10.94 12.86 -24.96
C ALA A 26 11.25 11.52 -24.29
N PRO A 27 12.20 10.73 -24.82
CA PRO A 27 12.58 9.50 -24.17
C PRO A 27 13.00 9.86 -22.75
N PHE A 28 12.38 9.19 -21.78
CA PHE A 28 12.83 9.21 -20.38
C PHE A 28 14.37 9.15 -20.38
N PRO A 29 15.08 10.04 -19.67
CA PRO A 29 16.53 9.99 -19.64
C PRO A 29 16.95 8.61 -19.18
N GLN A 30 17.48 7.80 -20.10
CA GLN A 30 17.97 6.48 -19.74
C GLN A 30 19.23 6.70 -18.90
N PRO A 31 19.33 6.08 -17.71
CA PRO A 31 20.51 6.20 -16.89
C PRO A 31 21.73 5.75 -17.71
N PRO A 32 22.86 6.49 -17.66
CA PRO A 32 24.00 6.28 -18.52
C PRO A 32 24.47 4.82 -18.48
N GLN A 33 24.37 4.13 -19.61
CA GLN A 33 24.82 2.75 -19.77
C GLN A 33 26.24 2.71 -20.35
N ARG A 34 27.28 2.88 -19.52
CA ARG A 34 28.60 2.26 -19.74
C ARG A 34 29.58 2.50 -18.59
N GLY A 35 30.06 1.41 -18.00
CA GLY A 35 31.23 1.39 -17.12
C GLY A 35 31.13 0.31 -16.05
N ARG A 36 31.98 -0.73 -16.12
CA ARG A 36 32.19 -1.83 -15.16
C ARG A 36 31.31 -1.82 -13.89
N GLY A 37 30.22 -2.60 -13.93
CA GLY A 37 29.82 -3.51 -12.86
C GLY A 37 29.74 -2.99 -11.42
N ILE A 38 29.15 -1.82 -11.17
CA ILE A 38 28.45 -1.59 -9.90
C ILE A 38 26.97 -1.73 -10.23
N ARG A 39 26.43 -2.95 -10.09
CA ARG A 39 24.97 -3.09 -10.05
C ARG A 39 24.55 -2.33 -8.81
N TRP A 40 23.98 -1.13 -8.96
CA TRP A 40 23.27 -0.49 -7.86
C TRP A 40 22.13 -1.44 -7.50
N GLU A 41 22.39 -2.31 -6.53
CA GLU A 41 21.38 -3.22 -6.02
C GLU A 41 20.41 -2.37 -5.20
N LEU A 42 19.42 -1.82 -5.89
CA LEU A 42 18.27 -1.17 -5.28
C LEU A 42 17.73 -2.13 -4.24
N LYS A 43 17.85 -1.75 -2.96
CA LYS A 43 17.25 -2.49 -1.87
C LYS A 43 15.75 -2.36 -2.03
N LYS A 44 15.10 -3.50 -2.32
CA LYS A 44 13.65 -3.60 -2.45
C LYS A 44 13.13 -4.24 -1.17
N VAL A 45 12.18 -3.59 -0.53
CA VAL A 45 11.51 -4.10 0.66
C VAL A 45 10.03 -3.83 0.50
N ALA A 46 9.23 -4.89 0.55
CA ALA A 46 7.78 -4.79 0.53
C ALA A 46 7.19 -6.06 1.13
N PHE A 47 6.19 -5.90 1.98
CA PHE A 47 5.41 -7.02 2.48
C PHE A 47 3.92 -6.68 2.49
N SER A 48 3.11 -7.74 2.40
CA SER A 48 1.68 -7.66 2.62
C SER A 48 1.22 -8.96 3.24
N ALA A 49 0.52 -8.86 4.36
CA ALA A 49 0.07 -9.99 5.15
C ALA A 49 -1.37 -9.81 5.62
N SER A 50 -2.07 -10.92 5.84
CA SER A 50 -3.41 -10.97 6.42
C SER A 50 -3.48 -11.90 7.63
N LEU A 51 -4.51 -11.70 8.47
CA LEU A 51 -4.54 -12.22 9.84
C LEU A 51 -4.44 -13.75 9.89
N LEU A 52 -5.32 -14.47 9.19
CA LEU A 52 -5.40 -15.92 9.26
C LEU A 52 -4.66 -16.59 8.10
N ALA A 53 -3.95 -17.69 8.36
CA ALA A 53 -3.42 -18.54 7.29
C ALA A 53 -4.55 -19.13 6.43
N SER A 54 -5.59 -19.64 7.08
CA SER A 54 -6.77 -20.26 6.48
C SER A 54 -7.96 -20.24 7.43
N GLY A 55 -9.16 -20.49 6.90
CA GLY A 55 -10.39 -20.62 7.67
C GLY A 55 -11.10 -19.28 7.87
N ASP A 56 -12.05 -19.29 8.81
CA ASP A 56 -12.87 -18.16 9.23
C ASP A 56 -12.79 -18.10 10.77
N ARG A 57 -12.47 -16.92 11.31
CA ARG A 57 -12.42 -16.76 12.76
C ARG A 57 -12.68 -15.32 13.20
N LEU A 58 -13.57 -15.19 14.20
CA LEU A 58 -13.62 -14.06 15.12
C LEU A 58 -12.61 -14.27 16.25
N ILE A 59 -11.68 -13.33 16.45
CA ILE A 59 -10.67 -13.34 17.51
C ILE A 59 -10.95 -12.18 18.47
N GLY A 60 -10.78 -12.44 19.76
CA GLY A 60 -11.10 -11.51 20.84
C GLY A 60 -12.44 -11.84 21.52
N PRO A 61 -12.94 -10.95 22.40
CA PRO A 61 -12.32 -9.67 22.77
C PRO A 61 -10.97 -9.87 23.45
N PHE A 62 -9.99 -9.05 23.12
CA PHE A 62 -8.69 -9.08 23.79
C PHE A 62 -8.83 -8.50 25.20
N ASN A 63 -8.31 -9.17 26.22
CA ASN A 63 -8.32 -8.69 27.61
C ASN A 63 -7.28 -7.59 27.86
N THR A 64 -6.17 -7.63 27.14
CA THR A 64 -5.09 -6.66 27.21
C THR A 64 -4.69 -6.22 25.81
N HIS A 65 -3.87 -5.18 25.72
CA HIS A 65 -3.29 -4.82 24.44
C HIS A 65 -2.43 -5.96 23.88
N THR A 66 -2.78 -6.46 22.70
CA THR A 66 -2.24 -7.70 22.15
C THR A 66 -1.55 -7.43 20.81
N THR A 67 -0.31 -7.88 20.67
CA THR A 67 0.41 -7.86 19.39
C THR A 67 -0.24 -8.84 18.42
N ILE A 68 -0.57 -8.38 17.22
CA ILE A 68 -1.18 -9.20 16.19
C ILE A 68 -0.12 -9.79 15.27
N VAL A 69 -0.24 -11.09 15.04
CA VAL A 69 0.60 -11.83 14.11
C VAL A 69 -0.21 -12.18 12.88
N TYR A 70 0.09 -11.54 11.75
CA TYR A 70 -0.55 -11.81 10.47
C TYR A 70 0.10 -13.05 9.85
N LYS A 71 -0.64 -14.15 9.82
CA LYS A 71 -0.10 -15.48 9.50
C LYS A 71 -0.03 -15.77 8.00
N TYR A 72 -0.92 -15.19 7.20
CA TYR A 72 -0.85 -15.33 5.75
C TYR A 72 0.01 -14.22 5.19
N VAL A 73 1.05 -14.58 4.43
CA VAL A 73 1.99 -13.62 3.82
C VAL A 73 1.86 -13.72 2.31
N ALA A 74 1.28 -12.70 1.68
CA ALA A 74 1.14 -12.63 0.23
C ALA A 74 2.48 -12.26 -0.43
N THR A 75 3.19 -11.30 0.16
CA THR A 75 4.48 -10.80 -0.32
C THR A 75 5.40 -10.54 0.87
N ASN A 76 6.71 -10.83 0.72
CA ASN A 76 7.72 -10.50 1.72
C ASN A 76 9.11 -10.29 1.07
N ILE A 77 9.18 -9.35 0.13
CA ILE A 77 10.43 -8.99 -0.54
C ILE A 77 11.38 -8.36 0.49
N GLY A 78 12.61 -8.85 0.53
CA GLY A 78 13.61 -8.45 1.52
C GLY A 78 13.49 -9.17 2.87
N ASN A 79 12.50 -10.07 3.04
CA ASN A 79 12.28 -10.87 4.25
C ASN A 79 12.27 -10.04 5.55
N ALA A 80 11.75 -8.82 5.47
CA ALA A 80 11.72 -7.87 6.59
C ALA A 80 10.55 -8.13 7.55
N TYR A 81 9.47 -8.80 7.10
CA TYR A 81 8.35 -9.20 7.94
C TYR A 81 8.50 -10.63 8.46
N ASN A 82 8.24 -10.86 9.74
CA ASN A 82 8.28 -12.17 10.38
C ASN A 82 6.86 -12.65 10.77
N PRO A 83 6.29 -13.67 10.08
CA PRO A 83 4.95 -14.18 10.36
C PRO A 83 4.84 -15.02 11.65
N ASN A 84 5.95 -15.29 12.33
CA ASN A 84 5.94 -15.94 13.63
C ASN A 84 5.73 -14.94 14.77
N THR A 85 6.28 -13.73 14.63
CA THR A 85 6.23 -12.67 15.66
C THR A 85 5.30 -11.52 15.34
N GLY A 86 4.95 -11.31 14.07
CA GLY A 86 4.14 -10.18 13.60
C GLY A 86 4.95 -8.91 13.35
N PHE A 87 6.28 -9.00 13.40
CA PHE A 87 7.17 -7.84 13.38
C PHE A 87 7.73 -7.59 11.98
N PHE A 88 7.72 -6.33 11.56
CA PHE A 88 8.56 -5.83 10.50
C PHE A 88 9.84 -5.24 11.10
N THR A 89 11.01 -5.63 10.61
CA THR A 89 12.30 -5.05 11.03
C THR A 89 12.96 -4.38 9.83
N ALA A 90 13.28 -3.08 9.95
CA ALA A 90 13.88 -2.31 8.86
C ALA A 90 15.28 -2.85 8.52
N PRO A 91 15.51 -3.42 7.32
CA PRO A 91 16.81 -3.99 6.95
C PRO A 91 17.81 -2.91 6.50
N VAL A 92 17.29 -1.74 6.09
CA VAL A 92 18.07 -0.59 5.64
C VAL A 92 17.44 0.70 6.17
N ARG A 93 18.24 1.73 6.35
CA ARG A 93 17.75 3.06 6.68
C ARG A 93 16.99 3.64 5.48
N GLY A 94 15.81 4.19 5.73
CA GLY A 94 14.99 4.72 4.65
C GLY A 94 13.61 5.16 5.10
N VAL A 95 12.86 5.69 4.14
CA VAL A 95 11.47 6.11 4.33
C VAL A 95 10.54 4.97 3.91
N TYR A 96 9.72 4.50 4.83
CA TYR A 96 8.80 3.39 4.65
C TYR A 96 7.36 3.88 4.80
N HIS A 97 6.46 3.31 4.00
CA HIS A 97 5.03 3.45 4.21
C HIS A 97 4.46 2.17 4.78
N PHE A 98 3.55 2.31 5.75
CA PHE A 98 2.80 1.21 6.34
C PHE A 98 1.32 1.55 6.32
N GLU A 99 0.50 0.53 6.13
CA GLU A 99 -0.95 0.65 6.20
C GLU A 99 -1.55 -0.58 6.88
N ILE A 100 -2.64 -0.34 7.59
CA ILE A 100 -3.46 -1.39 8.20
C ILE A 100 -4.91 -1.22 7.77
N HIS A 101 -5.56 -2.34 7.52
CA HIS A 101 -7.00 -2.43 7.44
C HIS A 101 -7.48 -3.44 8.48
N ILE A 102 -8.49 -3.04 9.23
CA ILE A 102 -9.09 -3.85 10.28
C ILE A 102 -10.60 -3.91 10.08
N GLY A 103 -11.21 -5.03 10.48
CA GLY A 103 -12.64 -5.18 10.44
C GLY A 103 -13.16 -6.28 11.34
N THR A 104 -14.41 -6.12 11.75
CA THR A 104 -15.14 -7.08 12.57
C THR A 104 -16.64 -6.98 12.32
N PHE A 105 -17.37 -8.03 12.70
CA PHE A 105 -18.81 -7.90 12.87
C PHE A 105 -19.13 -6.96 14.04
N GLY A 106 -20.11 -6.09 13.83
CA GLY A 106 -20.55 -5.08 14.78
C GLY A 106 -21.06 -5.67 16.08
N HIS A 107 -20.79 -4.96 17.16
CA HIS A 107 -21.27 -5.27 18.50
C HIS A 107 -21.32 -4.01 19.34
N ALA A 108 -22.36 -3.83 20.14
CA ALA A 108 -22.61 -2.62 20.94
C ALA A 108 -21.54 -2.29 22.01
N SER A 109 -20.55 -3.16 22.22
CA SER A 109 -19.59 -3.04 23.34
C SER A 109 -18.17 -3.49 22.98
N TYR A 110 -17.97 -4.06 21.80
CA TYR A 110 -16.68 -4.59 21.38
C TYR A 110 -16.30 -3.95 20.05
N PRO A 111 -15.45 -2.92 20.07
CA PRO A 111 -14.95 -2.28 18.86
C PRO A 111 -13.95 -3.17 18.12
N THR A 112 -13.50 -2.74 16.94
CA THR A 112 -12.20 -3.13 16.41
C THR A 112 -11.28 -1.92 16.48
N GLY A 113 -10.06 -2.14 16.95
CA GLY A 113 -9.15 -1.03 17.23
C GLY A 113 -7.71 -1.51 17.25
N ALA A 114 -6.90 -0.94 16.36
CA ALA A 114 -5.53 -1.34 16.12
C ALA A 114 -4.62 -0.13 15.96
N THR A 115 -3.38 -0.29 16.42
CA THR A 115 -2.37 0.76 16.41
C THR A 115 -1.09 0.24 15.78
N ILE A 116 -0.54 1.00 14.84
CA ILE A 116 0.81 0.82 14.32
C ILE A 116 1.78 1.35 15.39
N VAL A 117 2.73 0.52 15.80
CA VAL A 117 3.71 0.79 16.85
C VAL A 117 5.11 0.72 16.25
N LYS A 118 5.96 1.73 16.54
CA LYS A 118 7.39 1.74 16.20
C LYS A 118 8.21 1.64 17.49
N ASN A 119 9.05 0.61 17.67
CA ASN A 119 9.95 0.46 18.82
C ASN A 119 9.28 0.76 20.18
N GLU A 120 8.08 0.24 20.43
CA GLU A 120 7.24 0.49 21.63
C GLU A 120 6.39 1.78 21.63
N GLN A 121 6.63 2.73 20.73
CA GLN A 121 5.85 3.96 20.65
C GLN A 121 4.63 3.80 19.73
N PRO A 122 3.40 4.00 20.23
CA PRO A 122 2.20 4.08 19.39
C PRO A 122 2.32 5.25 18.41
N VAL A 123 2.00 5.02 17.13
CA VAL A 123 2.14 6.05 16.09
C VAL A 123 0.78 6.46 15.52
N PHE A 124 0.08 5.53 14.86
CA PHE A 124 -1.23 5.78 14.24
C PHE A 124 -2.20 4.67 14.60
N SER A 125 -3.46 5.02 14.81
CA SER A 125 -4.51 4.08 15.21
C SER A 125 -5.69 4.14 14.25
N ALA A 126 -6.27 2.98 13.97
CA ALA A 126 -7.58 2.80 13.37
C ALA A 126 -8.53 2.30 14.46
N TYR A 127 -9.75 2.83 14.49
CA TYR A 127 -10.79 2.45 15.45
C TYR A 127 -12.15 2.48 14.76
N GLU A 128 -12.99 1.50 15.08
CA GLU A 128 -14.36 1.40 14.61
C GLU A 128 -15.25 0.75 15.69
N LEU A 129 -16.39 1.38 15.96
CA LEU A 129 -17.43 0.84 16.84
C LEU A 129 -18.78 1.02 16.19
N GLN A 130 -19.37 -0.09 15.77
CA GLN A 130 -20.73 -0.12 15.25
C GLN A 130 -21.56 -1.21 15.94
N PRO A 131 -22.87 -0.96 16.21
CA PRO A 131 -23.71 -1.92 16.93
C PRO A 131 -24.05 -3.20 16.17
N SER A 132 -24.09 -3.14 14.83
CA SER A 132 -24.55 -4.22 13.95
C SER A 132 -23.89 -4.15 12.57
N GLY A 133 -24.00 -5.19 11.75
CA GLY A 133 -23.43 -5.24 10.40
C GLY A 133 -21.93 -5.55 10.40
N TYR A 134 -21.22 -5.22 9.32
CA TYR A 134 -19.76 -5.34 9.24
C TYR A 134 -19.10 -3.96 9.27
N GLY A 135 -18.14 -3.77 10.17
CA GLY A 135 -17.45 -2.51 10.38
C GLY A 135 -15.98 -2.66 10.04
N SER A 136 -15.43 -1.67 9.35
CA SER A 136 -14.03 -1.65 8.97
C SER A 136 -13.43 -0.27 9.12
N SER A 137 -12.17 -0.21 9.51
CA SER A 137 -11.38 1.01 9.60
C SER A 137 -9.96 0.72 9.13
N GLY A 138 -9.23 1.77 8.77
CA GLY A 138 -7.86 1.65 8.31
C GLY A 138 -7.09 2.94 8.53
N THR A 139 -5.77 2.83 8.61
CA THR A 139 -4.87 3.98 8.72
C THR A 139 -3.54 3.64 8.07
N GLY A 140 -2.78 4.67 7.73
CA GLY A 140 -1.45 4.51 7.16
C GLY A 140 -0.51 5.61 7.64
N VAL A 141 0.79 5.30 7.63
CA VAL A 141 1.84 6.20 8.09
C VAL A 141 3.10 6.04 7.25
N THR A 142 3.75 7.17 6.99
CA THR A 142 5.10 7.19 6.39
C THR A 142 6.12 7.55 7.46
N LEU A 143 7.12 6.69 7.66
CA LEU A 143 8.12 6.79 8.73
C LEU A 143 9.53 6.71 8.18
N LEU A 144 10.42 7.56 8.70
CA LEU A 144 11.85 7.32 8.61
C LEU A 144 12.24 6.25 9.64
N LEU A 145 12.82 5.16 9.16
CA LEU A 145 13.31 4.06 9.98
C LEU A 145 14.83 3.96 9.89
N GLU A 146 15.45 3.71 11.02
CA GLU A 146 16.84 3.29 11.13
C GLU A 146 16.95 1.76 10.98
N VAL A 147 18.15 1.26 10.68
CA VAL A 147 18.38 -0.19 10.58
C VAL A 147 18.08 -0.84 11.92
N GLY A 148 17.23 -1.88 11.91
CA GLY A 148 16.82 -2.58 13.12
C GLY A 148 15.59 -2.00 13.82
N ASP A 149 15.05 -0.86 13.37
CA ASP A 149 13.76 -0.38 13.87
C ASP A 149 12.66 -1.42 13.59
N VAL A 150 11.81 -1.65 14.58
CA VAL A 150 10.73 -2.63 14.54
C VAL A 150 9.38 -1.92 14.46
N VAL A 151 8.56 -2.31 13.49
CA VAL A 151 7.19 -1.85 13.31
C VAL A 151 6.22 -3.03 13.38
N PHE A 152 5.15 -2.90 14.15
CA PHE A 152 4.14 -3.95 14.31
C PHE A 152 2.77 -3.37 14.65
N VAL A 153 1.75 -4.24 14.66
CA VAL A 153 0.37 -3.85 14.95
C VAL A 153 -0.05 -4.41 16.29
N ARG A 154 -0.69 -3.58 17.11
CA ARG A 154 -1.20 -3.93 18.43
C ARG A 154 -2.69 -3.60 18.50
N PHE A 155 -3.50 -4.55 18.92
CA PHE A 155 -4.92 -4.31 19.20
C PHE A 155 -5.12 -3.83 20.63
N GLY A 156 -6.09 -2.94 20.81
CA GLY A 156 -6.50 -2.44 22.12
C GLY A 156 -7.26 -3.49 22.96
N PRO A 157 -7.38 -3.28 24.28
CA PRO A 157 -8.26 -4.08 25.13
C PRO A 157 -9.72 -3.93 24.66
N ASN A 158 -10.51 -4.97 24.87
CA ASN A 158 -11.90 -5.13 24.44
C ASN A 158 -12.12 -5.12 22.91
N SER A 159 -11.07 -5.05 22.10
CA SER A 159 -11.20 -5.12 20.64
C SER A 159 -11.46 -6.55 20.16
N ARG A 160 -12.26 -6.66 19.09
CA ARG A 160 -12.47 -7.88 18.30
C ARG A 160 -11.96 -7.69 16.88
N ILE A 161 -11.62 -8.79 16.23
CA ILE A 161 -11.19 -8.81 14.84
C ILE A 161 -11.77 -10.07 14.17
N TYR A 162 -12.24 -9.93 12.94
CA TYR A 162 -12.80 -11.06 12.18
C TYR A 162 -12.09 -11.18 10.86
N ASP A 163 -11.55 -12.35 10.55
CA ASP A 163 -10.96 -12.60 9.24
C ASP A 163 -11.44 -13.93 8.66
N ASN A 164 -11.42 -14.02 7.33
CA ASN A 164 -11.78 -15.23 6.58
C ASN A 164 -10.95 -15.30 5.29
N GLN A 165 -11.38 -16.10 4.31
CA GLN A 165 -10.69 -16.26 3.03
C GLN A 165 -10.60 -14.95 2.20
N ASN A 166 -11.47 -13.98 2.46
CA ASN A 166 -11.48 -12.67 1.78
C ASN A 166 -10.44 -11.68 2.33
N ARG A 167 -9.71 -12.04 3.40
CA ARG A 167 -8.57 -11.28 3.92
C ARG A 167 -8.93 -9.85 4.31
N HIS A 168 -9.90 -9.69 5.19
CA HIS A 168 -10.41 -8.40 5.62
C HIS A 168 -9.44 -7.61 6.51
N ASN A 169 -8.52 -8.31 7.19
CA ASN A 169 -7.55 -7.67 8.07
C ASN A 169 -6.16 -7.82 7.49
N THR A 170 -5.57 -6.70 7.13
CA THR A 170 -4.28 -6.66 6.45
C THR A 170 -3.31 -5.72 7.15
N PHE A 171 -2.04 -6.06 7.02
CA PHE A 171 -0.91 -5.21 7.37
C PHE A 171 0.08 -5.27 6.22
N SER A 172 0.34 -4.11 5.62
CA SER A 172 1.24 -3.98 4.48
C SER A 172 2.24 -2.87 4.74
N GLY A 173 3.39 -2.97 4.09
CA GLY A 173 4.36 -1.89 4.10
C GLY A 173 5.47 -2.08 3.09
N HIS A 174 6.08 -0.97 2.68
CA HIS A 174 7.14 -0.98 1.67
C HIS A 174 8.11 0.19 1.85
N LEU A 175 9.33 -0.02 1.39
CA LEU A 175 10.37 1.01 1.29
C LEU A 175 10.06 1.91 0.09
N ILE A 176 9.95 3.21 0.35
CA ILE A 176 9.78 4.23 -0.70
C ILE A 176 11.16 4.55 -1.30
N PHE A 177 12.13 4.92 -0.44
CA PHE A 177 13.51 5.16 -0.84
C PHE A 177 14.47 5.02 0.36
N THR A 178 15.71 4.63 0.05
CA THR A 178 16.81 4.58 1.02
C THR A 178 17.37 5.98 1.29
N MET A 179 17.95 6.18 2.48
CA MET A 179 18.68 7.40 2.87
C MET A 179 20.19 7.20 2.89
#